data_AF-A0A355REE0-F1
#
_entry.id   AF-A0A355REE0-F1
#
_cell.length_a   1.000
_cell.length_b   1.000
_cell.length_c   1.000
_cell.angle_alpha   90.00
_cell.angle_beta   90.00
_cell.angle_gamma   90.00
#
_symmetry.space_group_name_H-M   'P 1'
#
loop_
_entity.id
_entity.type
_entity.pdbx_description
1 polymer ?
#
loop_
_entity_poly.entity_id
_entity_poly.type
_entity_poly.pdbx_seq_one_letter_code
_entity_poly.pdbx_strand_id
1 'polypeptide(L)'
;MEAFVAGFTALGDISLLMLLVCATLGGVVIGALPGLNATTGAALLLPFTLTMEPVAAISVLTAIYCSATFAGAITAILINTPGTSASATTCLDGYPMAVRGEAGRALGLAVISSTVGGVFSVAVLMLSAPILARAAYNFAPPEYFALTLFGLSMLVSVGGGSPIRNLIAGAFGILLATVGTDLLTSVKRFTFDVTELRDGIGFVPVMIGVFGISELLAQA
;
A
#
# COMPACT_ATOMS: atom_id res chain seq x y z
N MET A 1 15.18 16.62 15.10
CA MET A 1 14.49 16.94 16.38
C MET A 1 13.20 17.69 16.11
N GLU A 2 13.21 18.71 15.25
CA GLU A 2 12.00 19.44 14.83
C GLU A 2 10.89 18.54 14.27
N ALA A 3 11.20 17.60 13.37
CA ALA A 3 10.21 16.66 12.84
C ALA A 3 9.53 15.81 13.93
N PHE A 4 10.26 15.50 15.01
CA PHE A 4 9.73 14.72 16.14
C PHE A 4 8.75 15.54 16.97
N VAL A 5 9.10 16.81 17.21
CA VAL A 5 8.23 17.78 17.88
C VAL A 5 6.99 18.07 17.04
N ALA A 6 7.15 18.25 15.73
CA ALA A 6 6.04 18.46 14.78
C ALA A 6 5.05 17.28 14.77
N GLY A 7 5.55 16.05 14.80
CA GLY A 7 4.71 14.85 14.92
C GLY A 7 3.93 14.81 16.23
N PHE A 8 4.58 15.14 17.35
CA PHE A 8 3.90 15.22 18.65
C PHE A 8 2.86 16.34 18.72
N THR A 9 3.10 17.49 18.10
CA THR A 9 2.12 18.57 18.02
C THR A 9 0.92 18.22 17.14
N ALA A 10 1.13 17.41 16.10
CA ALA A 10 0.04 16.94 15.24
C ALA A 10 -0.97 16.05 15.99
N LEU A 11 -0.54 15.34 17.03
CA LEU A 11 -1.43 14.58 17.92
C LEU A 11 -2.37 15.48 18.75
N GLY A 12 -2.08 16.78 18.86
CA GLY A 12 -2.95 17.75 19.51
C GLY A 12 -4.13 18.21 18.65
N ASP A 13 -4.12 17.94 17.35
CA ASP A 13 -5.23 18.29 16.46
C ASP A 13 -6.33 17.23 16.53
N ILE A 14 -7.48 17.64 17.09
CA ILE A 14 -8.65 16.79 17.24
C ILE A 14 -9.21 16.31 15.90
N SER A 15 -9.06 17.11 14.84
CA SER A 15 -9.55 16.80 13.50
C SER A 15 -8.74 15.65 12.90
N LEU A 16 -7.41 15.70 13.06
CA LEU A 16 -6.51 14.64 12.63
C LEU A 16 -6.74 13.35 13.42
N LEU A 17 -6.98 13.44 14.73
CA LEU A 17 -7.30 12.28 15.55
C LEU A 17 -8.62 11.61 15.13
N MET A 18 -9.68 12.39 14.88
CA MET A 18 -10.94 11.83 14.37
C MET A 18 -10.75 11.17 13.01
N LEU A 19 -9.98 11.81 12.13
CA LEU A 19 -9.64 11.28 10.82
C LEU A 19 -8.88 9.95 10.93
N LEU A 20 -7.92 9.85 11.85
CA LEU A 20 -7.17 8.63 12.14
C LEU A 20 -8.08 7.51 12.66
N VAL A 21 -9.03 7.82 13.55
CA VAL A 21 -10.01 6.83 14.03
C VAL A 21 -10.87 6.32 12.89
N CYS A 22 -11.44 7.21 12.08
CA CYS A 22 -12.25 6.87 10.91
C CYS A 22 -11.44 6.03 9.90
N ALA A 23 -10.21 6.45 9.61
CA ALA A 23 -9.31 5.74 8.71
C ALA A 23 -8.98 4.35 9.27
N THR A 24 -8.64 4.23 10.55
CA THR A 24 -8.34 2.95 11.19
C THR A 24 -9.52 1.99 11.08
N LEU A 25 -10.73 2.44 11.43
CA LEU A 25 -11.96 1.65 11.31
C LEU A 25 -12.24 1.23 9.87
N GLY A 26 -12.11 2.16 8.92
CA GLY A 26 -12.27 1.88 7.49
C GLY A 26 -11.27 0.84 7.00
N GLY A 27 -10.00 0.94 7.40
CA GLY A 27 -8.98 -0.03 7.06
C GLY A 27 -9.22 -1.40 7.70
N VAL A 28 -9.77 -1.47 8.91
CA VAL A 28 -10.20 -2.75 9.50
C VAL A 28 -11.30 -3.40 8.68
N VAL A 29 -12.30 -2.62 8.25
CA VAL A 29 -13.37 -3.13 7.38
C VAL A 29 -12.78 -3.63 6.05
N ILE A 30 -11.92 -2.84 5.41
CA ILE A 30 -11.28 -3.21 4.14
C ILE A 30 -10.46 -4.49 4.28
N GLY A 31 -9.63 -4.60 5.32
CA GLY A 31 -8.78 -5.78 5.53
C GLY A 31 -9.55 -7.02 6.00
N ALA A 32 -10.74 -6.84 6.59
CA ALA A 32 -11.63 -7.93 6.98
C ALA A 32 -12.46 -8.48 5.81
N LEU A 33 -12.40 -7.86 4.62
CA LEU A 33 -13.06 -8.38 3.42
C LEU A 33 -12.12 -9.40 2.71
N PRO A 34 -12.59 -10.62 2.43
CA PRO A 34 -11.80 -11.61 1.69
C PRO A 34 -11.40 -11.07 0.31
N GLY A 35 -10.12 -11.21 -0.05
CA GLY A 35 -9.60 -10.78 -1.36
C GLY A 35 -9.17 -9.30 -1.45
N LEU A 36 -9.48 -8.47 -0.45
CA LEU A 36 -8.94 -7.11 -0.33
C LEU A 36 -7.72 -7.11 0.58
N ASN A 37 -6.61 -6.54 0.09
CA ASN A 37 -5.39 -6.39 0.86
C ASN A 37 -5.08 -4.91 1.17
N ALA A 38 -4.18 -4.69 2.12
CA ALA A 38 -3.80 -3.35 2.57
C ALA A 38 -3.31 -2.45 1.43
N THR A 39 -2.58 -3.01 0.46
CA THR A 39 -2.10 -2.29 -0.73
C THR A 39 -3.24 -1.82 -1.62
N THR A 40 -4.24 -2.66 -1.89
CA THR A 40 -5.43 -2.29 -2.66
C THR A 40 -6.25 -1.23 -1.91
N GLY A 41 -6.43 -1.38 -0.59
CA GLY A 41 -7.12 -0.39 0.23
C GLY A 41 -6.47 0.99 0.20
N ALA A 42 -5.15 1.05 0.35
CA ALA A 42 -4.39 2.30 0.23
C ALA A 42 -4.51 2.91 -1.18
N ALA A 43 -4.44 2.09 -2.22
CA ALA A 43 -4.57 2.55 -3.61
C ALA A 43 -5.96 3.12 -3.91
N LEU A 44 -7.02 2.51 -3.38
CA LEU A 44 -8.40 3.01 -3.53
C LEU A 44 -8.63 4.35 -2.84
N LEU A 45 -7.89 4.64 -1.77
CA LEU A 45 -8.02 5.90 -1.03
C LEU A 45 -7.06 7.00 -1.45
N LEU A 46 -5.98 6.66 -2.17
CA LEU A 46 -5.06 7.65 -2.70
C LEU A 46 -5.77 8.83 -3.40
N PRO A 47 -6.78 8.63 -4.28
CA PRO A 47 -7.53 9.71 -4.90
C PRO A 47 -8.09 10.75 -3.93
N PHE A 48 -8.64 10.28 -2.81
CA PHE A 48 -9.30 11.13 -1.81
C PHE A 48 -8.28 11.88 -0.95
N THR A 49 -7.05 11.39 -0.87
CA THR A 49 -5.98 12.02 -0.11
C THR A 49 -5.20 13.09 -0.87
N LEU A 50 -5.36 13.18 -2.20
CA LEU A 50 -4.64 14.16 -3.02
C LEU A 50 -5.07 15.61 -2.78
N THR A 51 -6.30 15.83 -2.32
CA THR A 51 -6.83 17.16 -2.00
C THR A 51 -6.61 17.56 -0.54
N MET A 52 -6.04 16.67 0.27
CA MET A 52 -5.82 16.87 1.70
C MET A 52 -4.47 17.52 1.96
N GLU A 53 -4.32 18.15 3.12
CA GLU A 53 -3.02 18.62 3.59
C GLU A 53 -2.05 17.43 3.73
N PRO A 54 -0.75 17.56 3.37
CA PRO A 54 0.18 16.43 3.31
C PRO A 54 0.25 15.58 4.58
N VAL A 55 0.20 16.21 5.76
CA VAL A 55 0.23 15.51 7.05
C VAL A 55 -1.02 14.63 7.22
N ALA A 56 -2.20 15.16 6.90
CA ALA A 56 -3.46 14.42 6.99
C ALA A 56 -3.51 13.29 5.95
N ALA A 57 -3.09 13.56 4.71
CA ALA A 57 -3.03 12.57 3.63
C ALA A 57 -2.17 11.36 4.00
N ILE A 58 -0.92 11.60 4.44
CA ILE A 58 0.03 10.55 4.83
C ILE A 58 -0.50 9.78 6.04
N SER A 59 -1.09 10.48 7.00
CA SER A 59 -1.65 9.88 8.22
C SER A 59 -2.79 8.91 7.90
N VAL A 60 -3.72 9.28 7.00
CA VAL A 60 -4.83 8.42 6.57
C VAL A 60 -4.34 7.18 5.83
N LEU A 61 -3.46 7.36 4.82
CA LEU A 61 -2.93 6.25 4.04
C LEU A 61 -2.17 5.26 4.92
N THR A 62 -1.37 5.77 5.86
CA THR A 62 -0.62 4.94 6.81
C THR A 62 -1.55 4.22 7.78
N ALA A 63 -2.54 4.92 8.35
CA ALA A 63 -3.49 4.32 9.28
C ALA A 63 -4.27 3.17 8.65
N ILE A 64 -4.72 3.34 7.41
CA ILE A 64 -5.45 2.30 6.68
C ILE A 64 -4.57 1.15 6.28
N TYR A 65 -3.34 1.43 5.82
CA TYR A 65 -2.38 0.38 5.52
C TYR A 65 -2.11 -0.48 6.77
N CYS A 66 -1.82 0.14 7.91
CA CYS A 66 -1.55 -0.55 9.17
C CYS A 66 -2.77 -1.34 9.66
N SER A 67 -3.96 -0.73 9.69
CA SER A 67 -5.15 -1.40 10.22
C SER A 67 -5.68 -2.50 9.30
N ALA A 68 -5.60 -2.32 7.98
CA ALA A 68 -5.94 -3.36 7.00
C ALA A 68 -4.96 -4.54 7.03
N THR A 69 -3.67 -4.28 7.25
CA THR A 69 -2.66 -5.34 7.38
C THR A 69 -2.96 -6.23 8.59
N PHE A 70 -3.33 -5.63 9.73
CA PHE A 70 -3.81 -6.39 10.89
C PHE A 70 -5.13 -7.12 10.59
N ALA A 71 -6.12 -6.44 10.00
CA ALA A 71 -7.44 -7.02 9.78
C ALA A 71 -7.45 -8.21 8.82
N GLY A 72 -6.42 -8.36 7.97
CA GLY A 72 -6.20 -9.58 7.19
C GLY A 72 -6.00 -10.84 8.04
N ALA A 73 -5.63 -10.71 9.32
CA ALA A 73 -5.61 -11.82 10.27
C ALA A 73 -7.02 -12.30 10.65
N ILE A 74 -8.03 -11.42 10.62
CA ILE A 74 -9.41 -11.77 11.00
C ILE A 74 -9.98 -12.79 10.02
N THR A 75 -9.83 -12.55 8.72
CA THR A 75 -10.27 -13.47 7.66
C THR A 75 -9.44 -14.76 7.64
N ALA A 76 -8.13 -14.66 7.89
CA ALA A 76 -7.26 -15.83 8.04
C ALA A 76 -7.70 -16.74 9.21
N ILE A 77 -8.03 -16.16 10.37
CA ILE A 77 -8.39 -16.89 11.59
C ILE A 77 -9.81 -17.46 11.51
N LEU A 78 -10.80 -16.69 11.04
CA LEU A 78 -12.21 -17.09 11.15
C LEU A 78 -12.69 -17.95 9.98
N ILE A 79 -12.17 -17.73 8.78
CA ILE A 79 -12.69 -18.33 7.53
C ILE A 79 -11.58 -18.94 6.66
N ASN A 80 -10.37 -19.11 7.19
CA ASN A 80 -9.22 -19.74 6.53
C ASN A 80 -8.86 -19.16 5.14
N THR A 81 -9.21 -17.90 4.89
CA THR A 81 -9.03 -17.25 3.59
C THR A 81 -8.13 -16.03 3.76
N PRO A 82 -6.80 -16.17 3.59
CA PRO A 82 -5.87 -15.08 3.84
C PRO A 82 -5.94 -14.03 2.73
N GLY A 83 -6.00 -12.75 3.12
CA GLY A 83 -5.96 -11.63 2.17
C GLY A 83 -4.55 -11.33 1.61
N THR A 84 -3.50 -11.81 2.29
CA THR A 84 -2.10 -11.62 1.87
C THR A 84 -1.26 -12.87 2.13
N SER A 85 -0.10 -12.98 1.48
CA SER A 85 0.89 -14.01 1.76
C SER A 85 1.40 -13.97 3.21
N ALA A 86 1.51 -12.78 3.81
CA ALA A 86 1.90 -12.61 5.21
C ALA A 86 0.86 -13.20 6.18
N SER A 87 -0.44 -13.12 5.84
CA SER A 87 -1.53 -13.68 6.66
C SER A 87 -1.73 -15.19 6.43
N ALA A 88 -1.12 -15.78 5.39
CA ALA A 88 -1.26 -17.21 5.11
C ALA A 88 -0.69 -18.09 6.24
N THR A 89 0.38 -17.65 6.90
CA THR A 89 0.92 -18.33 8.07
C THR A 89 -0.01 -18.22 9.27
N THR A 90 -0.79 -17.14 9.37
CA THR A 90 -1.81 -16.97 10.44
C THR A 90 -2.92 -18.00 10.32
N CYS A 91 -3.25 -18.46 9.11
CA CYS A 91 -4.20 -19.55 8.91
C CYS A 91 -3.74 -20.87 9.55
N LEU A 92 -2.44 -21.15 9.58
CA LEU A 92 -1.89 -22.43 10.04
C LEU A 92 -2.17 -22.67 11.53
N ASP A 93 -2.09 -21.62 12.34
CA ASP A 93 -2.28 -21.71 13.79
C ASP A 93 -3.65 -21.17 14.22
N GLY A 94 -4.06 -20.05 13.61
CA GLY A 94 -5.25 -19.29 13.99
C GLY A 94 -6.56 -19.98 13.61
N TYR A 95 -6.67 -20.55 12.41
CA TYR A 95 -7.89 -21.23 11.99
C TYR A 95 -8.17 -22.51 12.81
N PRO A 96 -7.19 -23.39 13.08
CA PRO A 96 -7.40 -24.51 14.00
C PRO A 96 -7.84 -24.07 15.40
N MET A 97 -7.32 -22.96 15.92
CA MET A 97 -7.80 -22.39 17.20
C MET A 97 -9.25 -21.94 17.12
N ALA A 98 -9.66 -21.27 16.03
CA ALA A 98 -11.04 -20.85 15.83
C ALA A 98 -12.00 -22.04 15.74
N VAL A 99 -11.63 -23.11 15.03
CA VAL A 99 -12.42 -24.36 14.94
C VAL A 99 -12.58 -25.05 16.31
N ARG A 100 -11.59 -24.91 17.21
CA ARG A 100 -11.67 -25.40 18.60
C ARG A 100 -12.53 -24.51 19.52
N GLY A 101 -13.15 -23.45 19.01
CA GLY A 101 -13.92 -22.48 19.80
C GLY A 101 -13.05 -21.43 20.50
N GLU A 102 -11.74 -21.39 20.23
CA GLU A 102 -10.79 -20.43 20.79
C GLU A 102 -10.59 -19.20 19.88
N ALA A 103 -11.57 -18.86 19.04
CA ALA A 103 -11.46 -17.77 18.06
C ALA A 103 -11.09 -16.42 18.70
N GLY A 104 -11.70 -16.07 19.84
CA GLY A 104 -11.37 -14.84 20.57
C GLY A 104 -9.93 -14.81 21.08
N ARG A 105 -9.39 -15.96 21.50
CA ARG A 105 -7.99 -16.08 21.93
C ARG A 105 -7.03 -15.93 20.75
N ALA A 106 -7.34 -16.55 19.61
CA ALA A 106 -6.56 -16.42 18.39
C ALA A 106 -6.52 -14.96 17.90
N LEU A 107 -7.66 -14.28 17.88
CA LEU A 107 -7.75 -12.86 17.54
C LEU A 107 -6.97 -11.99 18.53
N GLY A 108 -7.07 -12.25 19.83
CA GLY A 108 -6.31 -11.52 20.86
C GLY A 108 -4.80 -11.67 20.68
N LEU A 109 -4.31 -12.88 20.39
CA LEU A 109 -2.90 -13.12 20.07
C LEU A 109 -2.46 -12.36 18.81
N ALA A 110 -3.30 -12.34 17.78
CA ALA A 110 -3.03 -11.60 16.55
C ALA A 110 -2.93 -10.08 16.79
N VAL A 111 -3.82 -9.51 17.61
CA VAL A 111 -3.80 -8.09 17.98
C VAL A 111 -2.51 -7.73 18.72
N ILE A 112 -2.16 -8.50 19.74
CA ILE A 112 -0.99 -8.21 20.58
C ILE A 112 0.30 -8.35 19.76
N SER A 113 0.45 -9.46 19.02
CA SER A 113 1.63 -9.69 18.18
C SER A 113 1.78 -8.62 17.09
N SER A 114 0.68 -8.22 16.44
CA SER A 114 0.69 -7.17 15.42
C SER A 114 1.03 -5.80 16.00
N THR A 115 0.52 -5.49 17.19
CA THR A 115 0.79 -4.22 17.87
C THR A 115 2.26 -4.13 18.29
N VAL A 116 2.80 -5.19 18.91
CA VAL A 116 4.22 -5.23 19.30
C VAL A 116 5.12 -5.18 18.07
N GLY A 117 4.82 -5.97 17.03
CA GLY A 117 5.57 -5.96 15.78
C GLY A 117 5.51 -4.61 15.06
N GLY A 118 4.34 -3.96 15.06
CA GLY A 118 4.15 -2.63 14.46
C GLY A 118 4.89 -1.52 15.20
N VAL A 119 4.82 -1.48 16.54
CA VAL A 119 5.58 -0.51 17.33
C VAL A 119 7.08 -0.73 17.18
N PHE A 120 7.52 -1.99 17.21
CA PHE A 120 8.92 -2.34 17.01
C PHE A 120 9.41 -1.95 15.61
N SER A 121 8.64 -2.21 14.56
CA SER A 121 9.04 -1.86 13.19
C SER A 121 9.14 -0.35 12.98
N VAL A 122 8.24 0.44 13.57
CA VAL A 122 8.32 1.90 13.56
C VAL A 122 9.58 2.39 14.29
N ALA A 123 9.91 1.83 15.45
CA ALA A 123 11.12 2.19 16.18
C ALA A 123 12.40 1.87 15.37
N VAL A 124 12.45 0.68 14.75
CA VAL A 124 13.56 0.29 13.87
C VAL A 124 13.65 1.20 12.65
N LEU A 125 12.51 1.56 12.04
CA LEU A 125 12.44 2.47 10.91
C LEU A 125 12.96 3.86 11.30
N MET A 126 12.58 4.39 12.46
CA MET A 126 13.07 5.69 12.94
C MET A 126 14.59 5.74 13.09
N LEU A 127 15.20 4.65 13.56
CA LEU A 127 16.67 4.54 13.70
C LEU A 127 17.36 4.34 12.34
N SER A 128 16.74 3.58 11.45
CA SER A 128 17.31 3.21 10.15
C SER A 128 17.11 4.28 9.07
N ALA A 129 16.04 5.07 9.17
CA ALA A 129 15.69 6.14 8.22
C ALA A 129 16.83 7.12 7.91
N PRO A 130 17.57 7.69 8.88
CA PRO A 130 18.67 8.60 8.56
C PRO A 130 19.84 7.91 7.83
N ILE A 131 20.10 6.62 8.13
CA ILE A 131 21.12 5.83 7.43
C ILE A 131 20.69 5.62 5.98
N LEU A 132 19.42 5.25 5.78
CA LEU A 132 18.83 5.05 4.46
C LEU A 132 18.82 6.35 3.65
N ALA A 133 18.52 7.49 4.28
CA ALA A 133 18.55 8.80 3.64
C ALA A 133 19.95 9.17 3.15
N ARG A 134 21.00 8.90 3.95
CA ARG A 134 22.39 9.08 3.53
C ARG A 134 22.79 8.16 2.38
N ALA A 135 22.33 6.91 2.40
CA ALA A 135 22.53 6.00 1.29
C ALA A 135 21.87 6.52 0.01
N ALA A 136 20.64 7.03 0.10
CA ALA A 136 19.91 7.61 -1.02
C ALA A 136 20.61 8.82 -1.65
N TYR A 137 21.29 9.67 -0.87
CA TYR A 137 22.08 10.79 -1.43
C TYR A 137 23.26 10.34 -2.32
N ASN A 138 23.75 9.11 -2.15
CA ASN A 138 24.83 8.56 -2.95
C ASN A 138 24.34 7.78 -4.18
N PHE A 139 23.01 7.68 -4.41
CA PHE A 139 22.48 7.02 -5.59
C PHE A 139 22.81 7.83 -6.84
N ALA A 140 23.54 7.21 -7.76
CA ALA A 140 23.86 7.77 -9.06
C ALA A 140 23.10 6.98 -10.15
N PRO A 141 23.22 7.36 -11.43
CA PRO A 141 22.50 6.69 -12.53
C PRO A 141 22.66 5.16 -12.57
N PRO A 142 23.82 4.55 -12.26
CA PRO A 142 23.96 3.09 -12.18
C PRO A 142 23.08 2.46 -11.09
N GLU A 143 23.01 3.06 -9.91
CA GLU A 143 22.21 2.57 -8.79
C GLU A 143 20.72 2.70 -9.09
N TYR A 144 20.30 3.81 -9.71
CA TYR A 144 18.91 3.95 -10.19
C TYR A 144 18.56 2.91 -11.25
N PHE A 145 19.47 2.61 -12.18
CA PHE A 145 19.26 1.56 -13.18
C PHE A 145 19.14 0.18 -12.53
N ALA A 146 20.08 -0.17 -11.65
CA ALA A 146 20.07 -1.45 -10.94
C ALA A 146 18.82 -1.61 -10.07
N LEU A 147 18.42 -0.56 -9.34
CA LEU A 147 17.21 -0.56 -8.52
C LEU A 147 15.95 -0.71 -9.38
N THR A 148 15.89 -0.04 -10.52
CA THR A 148 14.76 -0.14 -11.46
C THR A 148 14.67 -1.55 -12.02
N LEU A 149 15.78 -2.13 -12.47
CA LEU A 149 15.82 -3.50 -12.98
C LEU A 149 15.42 -4.52 -11.90
N PHE A 150 15.91 -4.32 -10.68
CA PHE A 150 15.55 -5.14 -9.53
C PHE A 150 14.05 -5.05 -9.21
N GLY A 151 13.48 -3.84 -9.16
CA GLY A 151 12.05 -3.62 -8.95
C GLY A 151 11.20 -4.26 -10.04
N LEU A 152 11.60 -4.14 -11.30
CA LEU A 152 10.93 -4.81 -12.42
C LEU A 152 11.02 -6.34 -12.32
N SER A 153 12.16 -6.88 -11.88
CA SER A 153 12.32 -8.32 -11.66
C SER A 153 11.41 -8.84 -10.53
N MET A 154 11.24 -8.05 -9.46
CA MET A 154 10.32 -8.36 -8.38
C MET A 154 8.86 -8.26 -8.80
N LEU A 155 8.49 -7.28 -9.63
CA LEU A 155 7.14 -7.17 -10.18
C LEU A 155 6.73 -8.46 -10.90
N VAL A 156 7.66 -9.06 -11.65
CA VAL A 156 7.42 -10.33 -12.35
C VAL A 156 7.23 -11.50 -11.38
N SER A 157 7.87 -11.48 -10.20
CA SER A 157 7.83 -12.58 -9.23
C SER A 157 6.66 -12.52 -8.24
N VAL A 158 6.08 -11.35 -7.97
CA VAL A 158 5.04 -11.16 -6.95
C VAL A 158 3.62 -11.51 -7.43
N GLY A 159 3.37 -11.47 -8.75
CA GLY A 159 2.05 -11.80 -9.30
C GLY A 159 1.80 -13.31 -9.39
N GLY A 160 0.68 -13.79 -8.85
CA GLY A 160 0.23 -15.17 -9.08
C GLY A 160 -0.03 -15.43 -10.57
N GLY A 161 0.45 -16.56 -11.08
CA GLY A 161 0.28 -16.96 -12.49
C GLY A 161 1.59 -17.03 -13.28
N SER A 162 1.51 -16.84 -14.61
CA SER A 162 2.66 -16.94 -15.50
C SER A 162 3.55 -15.69 -15.43
N PRO A 163 4.88 -15.83 -15.23
CA PRO A 163 5.83 -14.71 -15.25
C PRO A 163 5.73 -13.83 -16.50
N ILE A 164 5.43 -14.44 -17.66
CA ILE A 164 5.25 -13.73 -18.93
C ILE A 164 4.05 -12.77 -18.87
N ARG A 165 2.94 -13.18 -18.23
CA ARG A 165 1.75 -12.34 -18.10
C ARG A 165 2.04 -11.13 -17.21
N ASN A 166 2.76 -11.34 -16.11
CA ASN A 166 3.18 -10.25 -15.21
C ASN A 166 4.11 -9.28 -15.94
N LEU A 167 5.04 -9.78 -16.75
CA LEU A 167 5.95 -8.96 -17.55
C LEU A 167 5.19 -8.13 -18.59
N ILE A 168 4.23 -8.72 -19.31
CA ILE A 168 3.40 -8.01 -20.30
C ILE A 168 2.57 -6.91 -19.62
N ALA A 169 1.93 -7.22 -18.49
CA ALA A 169 1.16 -6.24 -17.74
C ALA A 169 2.05 -5.10 -17.20
N GLY A 170 3.24 -5.43 -16.68
CA GLY A 170 4.23 -4.46 -16.23
C GLY A 170 4.73 -3.57 -17.37
N ALA A 171 5.08 -4.15 -18.51
CA ALA A 171 5.51 -3.41 -19.70
C ALA A 171 4.41 -2.45 -20.21
N PHE A 172 3.15 -2.90 -20.18
CA PHE A 172 2.01 -2.05 -20.51
C PHE A 172 1.84 -0.89 -19.53
N GLY A 173 1.97 -1.14 -18.23
CA GLY A 173 1.94 -0.10 -17.19
C GLY A 173 3.05 0.94 -17.36
N ILE A 174 4.28 0.50 -17.68
CA ILE A 174 5.41 1.40 -17.95
C ILE A 174 5.12 2.25 -19.19
N LEU A 175 4.60 1.66 -20.26
CA LEU A 175 4.25 2.39 -21.48
C LEU A 175 3.25 3.50 -21.17
N LEU A 176 2.19 3.22 -20.40
CA LEU A 176 1.23 4.24 -19.97
C LEU A 176 1.88 5.33 -19.10
N ALA A 177 2.79 4.97 -18.20
CA ALA A 177 3.51 5.92 -17.35
C ALA A 177 4.47 6.84 -18.12
N THR A 178 4.89 6.45 -19.33
CA THR A 178 5.74 7.30 -20.19
C THR A 178 4.97 8.36 -20.97
N VAL A 179 3.63 8.35 -20.94
CA VAL A 179 2.80 9.39 -21.58
C VAL A 179 2.88 10.67 -20.74
N GLY A 180 3.30 11.78 -21.36
CA GLY A 180 3.42 13.07 -20.69
C GLY A 180 4.72 13.81 -20.97
N THR A 181 4.96 14.86 -20.20
CA THR A 181 6.22 15.61 -20.24
C THR A 181 7.22 14.99 -19.26
N ASP A 182 8.39 14.60 -19.77
CA ASP A 182 9.46 14.02 -18.95
C ASP A 182 9.99 15.04 -17.93
N LEU A 183 9.98 14.68 -16.64
CA LEU A 183 10.33 15.60 -15.54
C LEU A 183 11.80 16.04 -15.54
N LEU A 184 12.70 15.24 -16.12
CA LEU A 184 14.14 15.50 -16.12
C LEU A 184 14.59 16.25 -17.37
N THR A 185 14.02 15.88 -18.51
CA THR A 185 14.46 16.36 -19.83
C THR A 185 13.48 17.33 -20.48
N SER A 186 12.28 17.52 -19.91
CA SER A 186 11.19 18.33 -20.48
C SER A 186 10.73 17.91 -21.88
N VAL A 187 11.09 16.70 -22.32
CA VAL A 187 10.69 16.14 -23.61
C VAL A 187 9.26 15.61 -23.51
N LYS A 188 8.39 16.01 -24.45
CA LYS A 188 7.03 15.48 -24.56
C LYS A 188 7.05 14.09 -25.19
N ARG A 189 6.43 13.11 -24.54
CA ARG A 189 6.33 11.72 -25.00
C ARG A 189 4.86 11.33 -25.12
N PHE A 190 4.45 10.84 -26.28
CA PHE A 190 3.08 10.35 -26.53
C PHE A 190 1.95 11.34 -26.19
N THR A 191 2.20 12.65 -26.25
CA THR A 191 1.17 13.67 -25.96
C THR A 191 0.26 13.97 -27.15
N PHE A 192 0.67 13.59 -28.38
CA PHE A 192 -0.12 13.74 -29.62
C PHE A 192 -0.77 15.13 -29.82
N ASP A 193 -0.10 16.19 -29.35
CA ASP A 193 -0.60 17.58 -29.32
C ASP A 193 -1.90 17.83 -28.52
N VAL A 194 -2.35 16.84 -27.73
CA VAL A 194 -3.44 16.99 -26.76
C VAL A 194 -2.89 17.63 -25.50
N THR A 195 -3.55 18.69 -25.00
CA THR A 195 -3.05 19.46 -23.86
C THR A 195 -3.14 18.67 -22.56
N GLU A 196 -4.22 17.91 -22.39
CA GLU A 196 -4.51 17.05 -21.24
C GLU A 196 -3.49 15.92 -21.09
N LEU A 197 -2.92 15.44 -22.20
CA LEU A 197 -1.88 14.40 -22.16
C LEU A 197 -0.51 14.94 -21.78
N ARG A 198 -0.30 16.27 -21.70
CA ARG A 198 0.99 16.87 -21.30
C ARG A 198 1.30 16.63 -19.83
N ASP A 199 0.26 16.58 -19.01
CA ASP A 199 0.33 16.24 -17.58
C ASP A 199 0.43 14.73 -17.34
N GLY A 200 0.36 13.95 -18.44
CA GLY A 200 0.38 12.49 -18.43
C GLY A 200 -0.96 11.88 -18.05
N ILE A 201 -0.98 10.55 -17.94
CA ILE A 201 -2.18 9.83 -17.55
C ILE A 201 -2.24 9.79 -16.02
N GLY A 202 -3.23 10.45 -15.43
CA GLY A 202 -3.39 10.50 -13.97
C GLY A 202 -3.53 9.10 -13.37
N PHE A 203 -2.76 8.83 -12.31
CA PHE A 203 -2.81 7.55 -11.59
C PHE A 203 -4.22 7.21 -11.09
N VAL A 204 -4.94 8.21 -10.57
CA VAL A 204 -6.30 8.06 -10.03
C VAL A 204 -7.31 7.57 -11.08
N PRO A 205 -7.49 8.27 -12.23
CA PRO A 205 -8.35 7.78 -13.32
C PRO A 205 -8.00 6.37 -13.78
N VAL A 206 -6.70 6.04 -13.90
CA VAL A 206 -6.25 4.71 -14.32
C VAL A 206 -6.67 3.65 -13.31
N MET A 207 -6.43 3.88 -12.02
CA MET A 207 -6.82 2.92 -10.99
C MET A 207 -8.33 2.74 -10.93
N ILE A 208 -9.12 3.83 -10.96
CA ILE A 208 -10.59 3.75 -10.97
C ILE A 208 -11.08 2.98 -12.20
N GLY A 209 -10.54 3.27 -13.38
CA GLY A 209 -10.90 2.58 -14.62
C GLY A 209 -10.51 1.10 -14.60
N VAL A 210 -9.29 0.77 -14.19
CA VAL A 210 -8.80 -0.61 -14.11
C VAL A 210 -9.57 -1.42 -13.09
N PHE A 211 -9.84 -0.87 -11.89
CA PHE A 211 -10.67 -1.57 -10.89
C PHE A 211 -12.11 -1.72 -11.37
N GLY A 212 -12.72 -0.67 -11.92
CA GLY A 212 -14.08 -0.73 -12.45
C GLY A 212 -14.24 -1.77 -13.56
N ILE A 213 -13.28 -1.83 -14.49
CA ILE A 213 -13.27 -2.83 -15.57
C ILE A 213 -12.97 -4.24 -15.03
N SER A 214 -12.00 -4.37 -14.12
CA SER A 214 -11.64 -5.67 -13.51
C SER A 214 -12.83 -6.28 -12.77
N GLU A 215 -13.59 -5.48 -12.04
CA GLU A 215 -14.77 -5.94 -11.32
C GLU A 215 -15.89 -6.35 -12.28
N LEU A 216 -16.14 -5.55 -13.32
CA LEU A 216 -17.14 -5.85 -14.35
C LEU A 216 -16.83 -7.17 -15.07
N LEU A 217 -15.55 -7.41 -15.40
CA LEU A 217 -15.11 -8.66 -16.04
C LEU A 217 -15.13 -9.87 -15.11
N ALA A 218 -14.96 -9.68 -13.80
CA ALA A 218 -15.04 -10.77 -12.82
C ALA A 218 -16.48 -11.19 -12.53
N GLN A 219 -17.44 -10.25 -12.67
CA GLN A 219 -18.86 -10.49 -12.47
C GLN A 219 -19.61 -10.92 -13.74
N ALA A 220 -18.97 -10.84 -14.92
CA ALA A 220 -19.51 -11.25 -16.22
C ALA A 220 -19.23 -12.72 -16.54
#